data_AF-E7NAW1-F1
#
_entry.id   AF-E7NAW1-F1
#
_cell.length_a   1.000
_cell.length_b   1.000
_cell.length_c   1.000
_cell.angle_alpha   90.00
_cell.angle_beta   90.00
_cell.angle_gamma   90.00
#
_symmetry.space_group_name_H-M   'P 1'
#
loop_
_entity.id
_entity.type
_entity.pdbx_description
1 polymer ?
#
loop_
_entity_poly.entity_id
_entity_poly.type
_entity_poly.pdbx_seq_one_letter_code
_entity_poly.pdbx_strand_id
1 'polypeptide(L)'
;MRKHDLRARPVFHNTRDAIEAHLTMVMAALAVARYLQDTTGMSIARIVRELHGLQEVVININAAPRQTPKAEQILTTLSTPPPAH
;
A
#
# COMPACT_ATOMS: atom_id res chain seq x y z
N MET A 1 -5.93 -16.36 48.51
CA MET A 1 -6.05 -17.04 47.20
C MET A 1 -4.79 -16.82 46.39
N ARG A 2 -4.25 -17.89 45.80
CA ARG A 2 -2.96 -17.90 45.06
C ARG A 2 -3.13 -17.25 43.68
N LYS A 3 -2.46 -16.11 43.44
CA LYS A 3 -2.25 -15.51 42.11
C LYS A 3 -1.22 -16.32 41.30
N HIS A 4 -1.46 -17.62 41.12
CA HIS A 4 -0.48 -18.51 40.47
C HIS A 4 -0.97 -19.19 39.19
N ASP A 5 -2.18 -18.90 38.70
CA ASP A 5 -2.72 -19.62 37.54
C ASP A 5 -3.28 -18.72 36.42
N LEU A 6 -2.58 -17.64 36.13
CA LEU A 6 -2.61 -17.06 34.79
C LEU A 6 -1.19 -17.19 34.26
N ARG A 7 -0.98 -18.06 33.26
CA ARG A 7 0.22 -17.98 32.40
C ARG A 7 0.28 -16.53 31.94
N ALA A 8 1.20 -15.75 32.51
CA ALA A 8 1.35 -14.34 32.18
C ALA A 8 1.70 -14.27 30.70
N ARG A 9 0.72 -13.89 29.86
CA ARG A 9 1.00 -13.46 28.51
C ARG A 9 1.89 -12.23 28.64
N PRO A 10 3.06 -12.17 27.99
CA PRO A 10 3.90 -10.98 28.06
C PRO A 10 3.09 -9.79 27.56
N VAL A 11 2.84 -8.81 28.42
CA VAL A 11 2.26 -7.53 28.03
C VAL A 11 3.43 -6.67 27.56
N PHE A 12 3.74 -6.77 26.28
CA PHE A 12 4.78 -5.95 25.67
C PHE A 12 4.30 -4.51 25.62
N HIS A 13 4.99 -3.63 26.33
CA HIS A 13 4.77 -2.19 26.28
C HIS A 13 5.46 -1.65 25.03
N ASN A 14 4.91 -1.95 23.85
CA ASN A 14 5.41 -1.47 22.55
C ASN A 14 4.96 -0.02 22.31
N THR A 15 5.07 0.84 23.32
CA THR A 15 4.62 2.23 23.26
C THR A 15 5.36 2.99 22.17
N ARG A 16 6.65 2.73 22.02
CA ARG A 16 7.47 3.31 20.96
C ARG A 16 6.98 2.90 19.57
N ASP A 17 6.83 1.61 19.31
CA ASP A 17 6.39 1.11 17.99
C ASP A 17 4.97 1.62 17.66
N ALA A 18 4.08 1.67 18.64
CA ALA A 18 2.73 2.22 18.48
C ALA A 18 2.75 3.71 18.14
N ILE A 19 3.63 4.50 18.78
CA ILE A 19 3.82 5.93 18.49
C ILE A 19 4.37 6.11 17.08
N GLU A 20 5.44 5.41 16.72
CA GLU A 20 6.08 5.53 15.42
C GLU A 20 5.12 5.12 14.28
N ALA A 21 4.38 4.02 14.46
CA ALA A 21 3.34 3.60 13.52
C ALA A 21 2.21 4.64 13.40
N HIS A 22 1.73 5.18 14.53
CA HIS A 22 0.68 6.19 14.52
C HIS A 22 1.13 7.47 13.79
N LEU A 23 2.33 7.98 14.11
CA LEU A 23 2.88 9.17 13.46
C LEU A 23 3.08 8.95 11.96
N THR A 24 3.56 7.77 11.56
CA THR A 24 3.73 7.42 10.14
C THR A 24 2.39 7.45 9.40
N MET A 25 1.36 6.82 9.99
CA MET A 25 0.02 6.80 9.40
C MET A 25 -0.60 8.19 9.33
N VAL A 26 -0.47 9.01 10.39
CA VAL A 26 -0.98 10.38 10.41
C VAL A 26 -0.27 11.25 9.37
N MET A 27 1.05 11.17 9.27
CA MET A 27 1.81 11.93 8.27
C MET A 27 1.43 11.55 6.85
N ALA A 28 1.32 10.25 6.56
CA ALA A 28 0.88 9.78 5.25
C ALA A 28 -0.55 10.25 4.93
N ALA A 29 -1.48 10.12 5.87
CA ALA A 29 -2.87 10.55 5.70
C ALA A 29 -2.97 12.06 5.47
N LEU A 30 -2.22 12.88 6.20
CA LEU A 30 -2.19 14.33 6.02
C LEU A 30 -1.62 14.73 4.66
N ALA A 31 -0.53 14.10 4.22
CA ALA A 31 0.07 14.36 2.92
C ALA A 31 -0.90 14.06 1.76
N VAL A 32 -1.57 12.89 1.82
CA VAL A 32 -2.58 12.50 0.83
C VAL A 32 -3.78 13.44 0.87
N ALA A 33 -4.31 13.75 2.05
CA ALA A 33 -5.45 14.66 2.18
C ALA A 33 -5.13 16.05 1.63
N ARG A 34 -3.92 16.57 1.88
CA ARG A 34 -3.52 17.87 1.37
C ARG A 34 -3.34 17.88 -0.15
N TYR A 35 -2.71 16.87 -0.70
CA TYR A 35 -2.61 16.69 -2.15
C TYR A 35 -3.98 16.65 -2.82
N LEU A 36 -4.93 15.90 -2.26
CA LEU A 36 -6.31 15.84 -2.78
C LEU A 36 -7.04 17.18 -2.67
N GLN A 37 -6.84 17.92 -1.58
CA GLN A 37 -7.39 19.26 -1.43
C GLN A 37 -6.84 20.23 -2.49
N ASP A 38 -5.54 20.23 -2.75
CA ASP A 38 -4.91 21.13 -3.70
C ASP A 38 -5.27 20.78 -5.17
N THR A 39 -5.42 19.49 -5.48
CA THR A 39 -5.77 19.02 -6.83
C THR A 39 -7.25 19.16 -7.16
N THR A 40 -8.14 18.98 -6.18
CA THR A 40 -9.60 19.02 -6.40
C THR A 40 -10.26 20.34 -6.01
N GLY A 41 -9.59 21.16 -5.19
CA GLY A 41 -10.16 22.38 -4.59
C GLY A 41 -11.24 22.13 -3.53
N MET A 42 -11.51 20.87 -3.16
CA MET A 42 -12.49 20.53 -2.14
C MET A 42 -11.89 20.60 -0.73
N SER A 43 -12.72 20.90 0.27
CA SER A 43 -12.29 20.76 1.66
C SER A 43 -12.01 19.30 2.01
N ILE A 44 -11.06 19.05 2.92
CA ILE A 44 -10.71 17.70 3.39
C ILE A 44 -11.96 16.98 3.92
N ALA A 45 -12.84 17.66 4.65
CA ALA A 45 -14.08 17.09 5.16
C ALA A 45 -15.00 16.59 4.04
N ARG A 46 -15.09 17.33 2.92
CA ARG A 46 -15.86 16.90 1.76
C ARG A 46 -15.20 15.68 1.11
N ILE A 47 -13.89 15.71 0.89
CA ILE A 47 -13.13 14.57 0.32
C ILE A 47 -13.36 13.29 1.11
N VAL A 48 -13.21 13.35 2.44
CA VAL A 48 -13.43 12.17 3.31
C VAL A 48 -14.87 11.65 3.17
N ARG A 49 -15.87 12.54 3.11
CA ARG A 49 -17.28 12.14 2.96
C ARG A 49 -17.56 11.47 1.62
N GLU A 50 -17.02 12.00 0.52
CA GLU A 50 -17.19 11.41 -0.82
C GLU A 50 -16.50 10.03 -0.93
N LEU A 51 -15.31 9.89 -0.33
CA LEU A 51 -14.53 8.65 -0.39
C LEU A 51 -14.99 7.59 0.61
N HIS A 52 -15.69 7.96 1.69
CA HIS A 52 -16.12 7.04 2.75
C HIS A 52 -16.95 5.86 2.23
N GLY A 53 -17.76 6.08 1.19
CA GLY A 53 -18.58 5.02 0.57
C GLY A 53 -17.79 4.02 -0.28
N LEU A 54 -16.53 4.34 -0.62
CA LEU A 54 -15.67 3.55 -1.48
C LEU A 54 -14.71 2.72 -0.63
N GLN A 55 -15.22 1.67 0.03
CA GLN A 55 -14.42 0.79 0.89
C GLN A 55 -13.45 -0.09 0.10
N GLU A 56 -13.85 -0.53 -1.09
CA GLU A 56 -13.04 -1.35 -1.99
C GLU A 56 -13.13 -0.74 -3.40
N VAL A 57 -11.97 -0.40 -3.97
CA VAL A 57 -11.87 0.20 -5.29
C VAL A 57 -10.86 -0.59 -6.11
N VAL A 58 -11.33 -1.17 -7.21
CA VAL A 58 -10.44 -1.78 -8.21
C VAL A 58 -9.88 -0.66 -9.08
N ILE A 59 -8.65 -0.23 -8.78
CA ILE A 59 -7.94 0.75 -9.60
C ILE A 59 -7.16 -0.01 -10.65
N ASN A 60 -7.64 0.01 -11.91
CA ASN A 60 -6.86 -0.51 -13.02
C ASN A 60 -5.74 0.48 -13.37
N ILE A 61 -4.59 0.30 -12.74
CA ILE A 61 -3.38 1.01 -13.12
C ILE A 61 -2.86 0.25 -14.34
N ASN A 62 -2.98 0.81 -15.54
CA ASN A 62 -2.35 0.29 -16.76
C ASN A 62 -0.81 0.41 -16.70
N ALA A 63 -0.21 0.17 -15.54
CA ALA A 63 1.20 -0.10 -15.34
C ALA A 63 1.48 -1.53 -15.81
N ALA A 64 1.28 -1.80 -17.10
CA ALA A 64 2.01 -2.91 -17.69
C ALA A 64 3.49 -2.67 -17.36
N PRO A 65 4.22 -3.64 -16.76
CA PRO A 65 5.65 -3.48 -16.59
C PRO A 65 6.20 -3.12 -17.97
N ARG A 66 6.83 -1.94 -18.09
CA ARG A 66 7.56 -1.59 -19.31
C ARG A 66 8.51 -2.76 -19.53
N GLN A 67 8.28 -3.52 -20.60
CA GLN A 67 9.16 -4.63 -20.92
C GLN A 67 10.54 -4.01 -21.09
N THR A 68 11.49 -4.46 -20.27
CA THR A 68 12.87 -4.01 -20.45
C THR A 68 13.32 -4.50 -21.82
N PRO A 69 14.22 -3.80 -22.52
CA PRO A 69 14.73 -4.24 -23.82
C PRO A 69 15.28 -5.69 -23.78
N LYS A 70 15.75 -6.12 -22.60
CA LYS A 70 16.20 -7.49 -22.33
C LYS A 70 15.05 -8.51 -22.33
N ALA A 71 13.90 -8.17 -21.76
CA ALA A 71 12.73 -9.05 -21.77
C ALA A 71 12.16 -9.24 -23.18
N GLU A 72 12.16 -8.19 -24.00
CA GLU A 72 11.76 -8.26 -25.42
C GLU A 72 12.71 -9.16 -26.23
N GLN A 73 14.02 -9.07 -25.99
CA GLN A 73 15.02 -9.94 -26.62
C GLN A 73 14.82 -11.41 -26.23
N ILE A 74 14.60 -11.70 -24.95
CA ILE A 74 14.35 -13.07 -24.47
C ILE A 74 13.08 -13.64 -25.13
N LEU A 75 12.00 -12.86 -25.19
CA LEU A 75 10.76 -13.30 -25.82
C LEU A 75 10.96 -13.56 -27.33
N THR A 76 11.69 -12.69 -28.02
CA THR A 76 12.05 -12.86 -29.43
C THR A 76 12.83 -14.16 -29.66
N THR A 77 13.81 -14.45 -28.80
CA THR A 77 14.59 -15.70 -28.90
C THR A 77 13.75 -16.95 -28.66
N LEU A 78 12.76 -16.89 -27.76
CA LEU A 78 11.86 -18.02 -27.46
C LEU A 78 10.79 -18.23 -28.53
N SER A 79 10.40 -17.18 -29.25
CA SER A 79 9.42 -17.24 -30.34
C SER A 79 10.00 -17.68 -31.69
N THR A 80 11.32 -17.86 -31.81
CA THR A 80 11.95 -18.32 -33.04
C THR A 80 12.10 -19.85 -33.01
N PRO A 81 11.56 -20.60 -33.98
CA PRO A 81 11.76 -22.05 -34.02
C PRO A 81 13.25 -22.39 -34.19
N PRO A 82 13.76 -23.45 -33.51
CA PRO A 82 15.17 -23.82 -33.58
C PRO A 82 15.58 -24.14 -35.02
N PRO A 83 16.81 -23.76 -35.44
CA PRO A 83 17.28 -24.05 -36.79
C PRO A 83 17.29 -25.56 -37.02
N ALA A 84 16.64 -25.98 -38.10
CA ALA A 84 16.71 -27.34 -38.59
C ALA A 84 18.15 -27.61 -39.05
N HIS A 85 18.88 -28.43 -38.28
CA HIS A 85 20.09 -29.10 -38.73
C HIS A 85 19.71 -30.45 -39.34
#